data_AF-A0A4S3JR36-F1
#
_entry.id   AF-A0A4S3JR36-F1
#
_cell.length_a   1.000
_cell.length_b   1.000
_cell.length_c   1.000
_cell.angle_alpha   90.00
_cell.angle_beta   90.00
_cell.angle_gamma   90.00
#
_symmetry.space_group_name_H-M   'P 1'
#
loop_
_entity.id
_entity.type
_entity.pdbx_description
1 polymer ?
#
loop_
_entity_poly.entity_id
_entity_poly.type
_entity_poly.pdbx_seq_one_letter_code
_entity_poly.pdbx_strand_id
1 'polypeptide(L)'
;MLVANDPHRATRHTGTYTVFLNSHGRVLNDAFLYPLPEADASASEDPAWLIEVDRNEVASLMKHLKKHKLRAKLKLRALDDGERTVWASWKEHTEPRWAAYNLESAASSPFSPSSSIAGCVDIRAPGFGSRIITPGAEDLRTHLPDETQVAGSRVDLGSYTVRRILHGVAEGQMEIIREVALPLECNMDMTRGIDFRKGCYVGQELTIRTHHTGVVRKRILPVQLYTDGQGIPVSADTPAYNPAVTLPLPPSGSNISKVSARRGRSAGKFLGGVGNIGLALCRLEMMTDISLTGEGTQYTPEQEFKVSWAGAEAGPSDSQEPGEVKIKAIVPSWTREFISSGGARNASQRGGQEGHRARDLVEQLEEEEEARRKY
;
A
#
# COMPACT_ATOMS: atom_id res chain seq x y z
N MET A 1 -22.28 2.40 -4.37
CA MET A 1 -21.01 3.18 -4.31
C MET A 1 -19.90 2.32 -4.94
N LEU A 2 -18.93 2.89 -5.66
CA LEU A 2 -17.98 2.10 -6.49
C LEU A 2 -16.66 1.76 -5.80
N VAL A 3 -16.34 2.43 -4.70
CA VAL A 3 -15.07 2.27 -3.97
C VAL A 3 -15.29 1.61 -2.61
N ALA A 4 -14.28 0.87 -2.14
CA ALA A 4 -14.35 0.09 -0.91
C ALA A 4 -14.15 0.92 0.38
N ASN A 5 -13.59 2.14 0.30
CA ASN A 5 -13.47 3.09 1.42
C ASN A 5 -14.51 4.22 1.30
N ASP A 6 -15.03 4.77 2.39
CA ASP A 6 -16.09 5.80 2.38
C ASP A 6 -15.52 7.23 2.42
N PRO A 7 -15.71 8.04 1.35
CA PRO A 7 -15.33 9.44 1.38
C PRO A 7 -16.34 10.33 2.13
N HIS A 8 -17.55 9.85 2.48
CA HIS A 8 -18.67 10.69 2.94
C HIS A 8 -18.86 10.80 4.46
N ARG A 9 -18.04 10.16 5.29
CA ARG A 9 -18.28 10.12 6.75
C ARG A 9 -18.07 11.46 7.48
N ALA A 10 -17.54 12.45 6.78
CA ALA A 10 -17.55 13.90 6.99
C ALA A 10 -17.01 14.50 5.67
N THR A 11 -17.22 15.78 5.34
CA THR A 11 -16.48 16.43 4.23
C THR A 11 -14.98 16.34 4.54
N ARG A 12 -14.32 15.30 4.01
CA ARG A 12 -12.89 15.10 4.23
C ARG A 12 -12.17 16.17 3.42
N HIS A 13 -11.20 16.83 4.06
CA HIS A 13 -10.32 17.80 3.41
C HIS A 13 -9.01 17.16 2.92
N THR A 14 -8.83 15.85 3.15
CA THR A 14 -7.64 15.09 2.77
C THR A 14 -8.00 13.88 1.92
N GLY A 15 -7.05 13.47 1.08
CA GLY A 15 -7.18 12.26 0.28
C GLY A 15 -7.16 10.97 1.09
N THR A 16 -7.55 9.87 0.44
CA THR A 16 -7.60 8.56 1.08
C THR A 16 -7.28 7.43 0.10
N TYR A 17 -6.60 6.40 0.59
CA TYR A 17 -6.34 5.18 -0.16
C TYR A 17 -7.61 4.33 -0.27
N THR A 18 -7.82 3.73 -1.43
CA THR A 18 -8.97 2.86 -1.70
C THR A 18 -8.69 1.86 -2.81
N VAL A 19 -9.70 1.05 -3.11
CA VAL A 19 -9.66 0.05 -4.17
C VAL A 19 -10.99 0.00 -4.91
N PHE A 20 -10.92 -0.16 -6.23
CA PHE A 20 -12.02 -0.53 -7.10
C PHE A 20 -12.07 -2.04 -7.28
N LEU A 21 -13.25 -2.64 -7.10
CA LEU A 21 -13.44 -4.09 -7.24
C LEU A 21 -14.38 -4.42 -8.40
N ASN A 22 -14.21 -5.62 -8.96
CA ASN A 22 -15.23 -6.21 -9.82
C ASN A 22 -16.35 -6.85 -8.99
N SER A 23 -17.41 -7.34 -9.65
CA SER A 23 -18.54 -7.98 -9.00
C SER A 23 -18.19 -9.25 -8.20
N HIS A 24 -17.05 -9.88 -8.51
CA HIS A 24 -16.54 -11.06 -7.82
C HIS A 24 -15.61 -10.72 -6.64
N GLY A 25 -15.45 -9.45 -6.29
CA GLY A 25 -14.59 -8.98 -5.20
C GLY A 25 -13.09 -9.08 -5.51
N ARG A 26 -12.70 -9.04 -6.79
CA ARG A 26 -11.29 -8.97 -7.22
C ARG A 26 -10.89 -7.53 -7.48
N VAL A 27 -9.63 -7.21 -7.21
CA VAL A 27 -9.09 -5.86 -7.41
C VAL A 27 -9.08 -5.53 -8.91
N LEU A 28 -9.63 -4.38 -9.26
CA LEU A 28 -9.44 -3.75 -10.56
C LEU A 28 -8.25 -2.80 -10.49
N ASN A 29 -8.30 -1.85 -9.54
CA ASN A 29 -7.30 -0.81 -9.37
C ASN A 29 -7.20 -0.45 -7.89
N ASP A 30 -5.98 -0.39 -7.37
CA ASP A 30 -5.64 0.45 -6.24
C ASP A 30 -5.69 1.93 -6.67
N ALA A 31 -6.13 2.80 -5.76
CA ALA A 31 -6.30 4.21 -6.08
C ALA A 31 -6.19 5.10 -4.83
N PHE A 32 -5.87 6.37 -5.04
CA PHE A 32 -6.14 7.41 -4.06
C PHE A 32 -7.28 8.31 -4.56
N LEU A 33 -8.17 8.69 -3.64
CA LEU A 33 -9.21 9.68 -3.90
C LEU A 33 -8.86 10.96 -3.14
N TYR A 34 -8.82 12.08 -3.85
CA TYR A 34 -8.60 13.40 -3.25
C TYR A 34 -9.81 14.28 -3.48
N PRO A 35 -10.34 14.97 -2.46
CA PRO A 35 -11.24 16.09 -2.69
C PRO A 35 -10.58 17.10 -3.62
N LEU A 36 -11.32 17.61 -4.61
CA LEU A 36 -10.80 18.68 -5.46
C LEU A 36 -10.63 19.95 -4.61
N PRO A 37 -9.47 20.63 -4.63
CA PRO A 37 -9.28 21.85 -3.85
C PRO A 37 -10.25 22.95 -4.26
N GLU A 38 -10.65 23.80 -3.30
CA GLU A 38 -11.65 24.87 -3.54
C GLU A 38 -11.18 25.88 -4.60
N ALA A 39 -9.87 26.13 -4.67
CA ALA A 39 -9.27 27.00 -5.70
C ALA A 39 -9.54 26.50 -7.14
N ASP A 40 -9.75 25.20 -7.31
CA ASP A 40 -10.01 24.55 -8.60
C ASP A 40 -11.49 24.16 -8.78
N ALA A 41 -12.32 24.31 -7.74
CA ALA A 41 -13.74 24.08 -7.84
C ALA A 41 -14.36 25.19 -8.69
N SER A 42 -14.96 24.83 -9.84
CA SER A 42 -15.82 25.76 -10.56
C SER A 42 -16.91 26.28 -9.62
N ALA A 43 -17.50 27.46 -9.90
CA ALA A 43 -18.57 28.09 -9.10
C ALA A 43 -19.85 27.23 -8.85
N SER A 44 -19.85 25.95 -9.25
CA SER A 44 -20.82 24.94 -8.82
C SER A 44 -20.51 24.45 -7.41
N GLU A 45 -21.50 24.47 -6.53
CA GLU A 45 -21.44 23.86 -5.18
C GLU A 45 -21.35 22.31 -5.19
N ASP A 46 -21.28 21.69 -6.37
CA ASP A 46 -21.23 20.23 -6.51
C ASP A 46 -19.85 19.68 -6.08
N PRO A 47 -19.81 18.63 -5.23
CA PRO A 47 -18.55 18.08 -4.77
C PRO A 47 -17.81 17.35 -5.91
N ALA A 48 -16.49 17.51 -5.96
CA ALA A 48 -15.61 16.93 -6.97
C ALA A 48 -14.40 16.23 -6.34
N TRP A 49 -13.85 15.23 -7.05
CA TRP A 49 -12.72 14.44 -6.59
C TRP A 49 -11.73 14.17 -7.73
N LEU A 50 -10.44 14.13 -7.38
CA LEU A 50 -9.36 13.58 -8.20
C LEU A 50 -9.17 12.10 -7.84
N ILE A 51 -8.86 11.29 -8.86
CA ILE A 51 -8.58 9.86 -8.70
C ILE A 51 -7.16 9.60 -9.22
N GLU A 52 -6.22 9.29 -8.32
CA GLU A 52 -4.91 8.77 -8.68
C GLU A 52 -5.03 7.27 -8.92
N VAL A 53 -4.53 6.81 -10.07
CA VAL A 53 -4.48 5.41 -10.49
C VAL A 53 -3.25 5.21 -11.37
N ASP A 54 -2.80 3.96 -11.54
CA ASP A 54 -1.79 3.60 -12.54
C ASP A 54 -2.15 4.20 -13.91
N ARG A 55 -1.16 4.86 -14.52
CA ARG A 55 -1.30 5.57 -15.81
C ARG A 55 -1.85 4.64 -16.90
N ASN A 56 -1.43 3.38 -16.89
CA ASN A 56 -1.83 2.41 -17.92
C ASN A 56 -3.30 1.96 -17.75
N GLU A 57 -3.91 2.22 -16.59
CA GLU A 57 -5.26 1.77 -16.27
C GLU A 57 -6.32 2.87 -16.32
N VAL A 58 -5.95 4.12 -16.61
CA VAL A 58 -6.89 5.26 -16.69
C VAL A 58 -8.06 4.94 -17.64
N ALA A 59 -7.78 4.41 -18.83
CA ALA A 59 -8.80 4.08 -19.82
C ALA A 59 -9.73 2.93 -19.34
N SER A 60 -9.14 1.89 -18.74
CA SER A 60 -9.85 0.74 -18.18
C SER A 60 -10.78 1.14 -17.03
N LEU A 61 -10.29 1.94 -16.09
CA LEU A 61 -11.08 2.46 -14.98
C LEU A 61 -12.17 3.40 -15.47
N MET A 62 -11.86 4.32 -16.40
CA MET A 62 -12.85 5.23 -17.00
C MET A 62 -14.01 4.47 -17.65
N LYS A 63 -13.72 3.38 -18.38
CA LYS A 63 -14.75 2.51 -18.97
C LYS A 63 -15.60 1.85 -17.89
N HIS A 64 -14.98 1.35 -16.82
CA HIS A 64 -15.69 0.76 -15.69
C HIS A 64 -16.62 1.77 -14.99
N LEU A 65 -16.14 2.97 -14.70
CA LEU A 65 -16.94 4.04 -14.07
C LEU A 65 -18.12 4.46 -14.97
N LYS A 66 -17.90 4.64 -16.27
CA LYS A 66 -18.96 4.98 -17.25
C LYS A 66 -20.07 3.92 -17.29
N LYS A 67 -19.73 2.63 -17.21
CA LYS A 67 -20.69 1.53 -17.17
C LYS A 67 -21.64 1.62 -15.96
N HIS A 68 -21.18 2.17 -14.83
CA HIS A 68 -21.96 2.27 -13.59
C HIS A 68 -22.63 3.63 -13.38
N LYS A 69 -22.44 4.60 -14.29
CA LYS A 69 -22.98 5.96 -14.21
C LYS A 69 -24.50 6.06 -14.51
N LEU A 70 -25.24 4.97 -14.55
CA LEU A 70 -26.63 4.94 -15.06
C LEU A 70 -27.51 5.98 -14.36
N ARG A 71 -27.91 7.02 -15.11
CA ARG A 71 -28.71 8.18 -14.66
C ARG A 71 -28.09 9.04 -13.54
N ALA A 72 -26.88 8.73 -13.09
CA ALA A 72 -26.18 9.54 -12.10
C ALA A 72 -25.73 10.88 -12.72
N LYS A 73 -26.02 11.99 -12.04
CA LYS A 73 -25.53 13.33 -12.39
C LYS A 73 -24.03 13.46 -12.03
N LEU A 74 -23.19 12.71 -12.74
CA LEU A 74 -21.75 12.63 -12.51
C LEU A 74 -21.00 12.98 -13.79
N LYS A 75 -20.05 13.91 -13.74
CA LYS A 75 -19.12 14.17 -14.85
C LYS A 75 -17.83 13.40 -14.59
N LEU A 76 -17.30 12.77 -15.63
CA LEU A 76 -16.05 12.01 -15.56
C LEU A 76 -15.15 12.50 -16.70
N ARG A 77 -13.91 12.84 -16.36
CA ARG A 77 -12.89 13.31 -17.29
C ARG A 77 -11.56 12.68 -16.91
N ALA A 78 -10.83 12.17 -17.90
CA ALA A 78 -9.43 11.82 -17.72
C ALA A 78 -8.62 13.12 -17.83
N LEU A 79 -7.67 13.32 -16.93
CA LEU A 79 -6.76 14.46 -17.00
C LEU A 79 -5.68 14.16 -18.05
N ASP A 80 -5.34 15.17 -18.84
CA ASP A 80 -4.24 15.13 -19.77
C ASP A 80 -2.89 15.31 -19.04
N ASP A 81 -1.81 14.88 -19.68
CA ASP A 81 -0.46 15.00 -19.13
C ASP A 81 -0.15 16.47 -18.80
N GLY A 82 0.36 16.70 -17.60
CA GLY A 82 0.75 18.04 -17.13
C GLY A 82 -0.39 18.89 -16.57
N GLU A 83 -1.64 18.41 -16.53
CA GLU A 83 -2.69 19.11 -15.76
C GLU A 83 -2.46 19.01 -14.25
N ARG A 84 -1.95 17.85 -13.79
CA ARG A 84 -1.62 17.57 -12.40
C ARG A 84 -0.37 16.71 -12.31
N THR A 85 0.39 16.88 -11.23
CA THR A 85 1.55 16.05 -10.93
C THR A 85 1.42 15.41 -9.55
N VAL A 86 1.73 14.11 -9.46
CA VAL A 86 1.71 13.33 -8.22
C VAL A 86 3.12 13.26 -7.64
N TRP A 87 3.25 13.60 -6.37
CA TRP A 87 4.50 13.55 -5.62
C TRP A 87 4.36 12.67 -4.37
N ALA A 88 5.46 12.04 -3.98
CA ALA A 88 5.63 11.39 -2.68
C ALA A 88 6.73 12.11 -1.90
N SER A 89 6.50 12.33 -0.60
CA SER A 89 7.47 12.92 0.31
C SER A 89 7.53 12.11 1.60
N TRP A 90 8.71 11.90 2.17
CA TRP A 90 8.91 11.18 3.43
C TRP A 90 10.15 11.68 4.16
N LYS A 91 10.23 11.38 5.47
CA LYS A 91 11.39 11.69 6.31
C LYS A 91 12.05 10.37 6.76
N GLU A 92 13.38 10.31 6.75
CA GLU A 92 14.15 9.08 7.02
C GLU A 92 14.08 8.64 8.51
N HIS A 93 13.92 9.58 9.46
CA HIS A 93 14.20 9.32 10.88
C HIS A 93 13.21 9.85 11.92
N THR A 94 12.03 10.31 11.52
CA THR A 94 11.05 10.81 12.48
C THR A 94 9.67 10.49 11.99
N GLU A 95 9.11 9.36 12.42
CA GLU A 95 7.68 9.29 12.76
C GLU A 95 7.48 8.20 13.83
N PRO A 96 6.64 8.42 14.85
CA PRO A 96 6.52 7.52 15.99
C PRO A 96 5.89 6.18 15.60
N ARG A 97 6.19 5.16 16.42
CA ARG A 97 5.49 3.88 16.46
C ARG A 97 3.97 4.11 16.43
N TRP A 98 3.27 3.23 15.72
CA TRP A 98 1.84 3.12 15.40
C TRP A 98 0.77 3.88 16.25
N ALA A 99 1.06 4.24 17.50
CA ALA A 99 0.18 4.95 18.43
C ALA A 99 0.02 6.46 18.16
N ALA A 100 0.88 7.11 17.36
CA ALA A 100 0.76 8.55 17.11
C ALA A 100 -0.16 8.93 15.94
N TYR A 101 -0.62 7.97 15.13
CA TYR A 101 -1.58 8.25 14.06
C TYR A 101 -3.00 8.28 14.63
N ASN A 102 -3.26 9.31 15.44
CA ASN A 102 -4.59 9.72 15.86
C ASN A 102 -5.47 9.91 14.62
N LEU A 103 -6.19 8.84 14.27
CA LEU A 103 -7.04 8.77 13.08
C LEU A 103 -8.38 9.51 13.20
N GLU A 104 -8.53 10.24 14.30
CA GLU A 104 -9.60 11.19 14.54
C GLU A 104 -9.06 12.54 15.02
N SER A 105 -7.74 12.75 15.00
CA SER A 105 -7.30 14.14 15.07
C SER A 105 -7.80 14.78 13.78
N ALA A 106 -8.61 15.82 13.92
CA ALA A 106 -8.71 16.86 12.91
C ALA A 106 -7.35 17.57 12.81
N ALA A 107 -6.26 16.81 12.69
CA ALA A 107 -4.98 17.28 12.25
C ALA A 107 -5.32 17.89 10.90
N SER A 108 -5.33 19.22 10.92
CA SER A 108 -5.45 20.09 9.78
C SER A 108 -4.70 19.40 8.66
N SER A 109 -5.39 19.16 7.55
CA SER A 109 -4.71 18.80 6.31
C SER A 109 -3.44 19.65 6.25
N PRO A 110 -2.22 19.07 6.13
CA PRO A 110 -1.02 19.89 6.00
C PRO A 110 -1.12 20.79 4.76
N PHE A 111 -2.08 20.49 3.88
CA PHE A 111 -2.48 21.30 2.74
C PHE A 111 -3.66 22.20 3.13
N SER A 112 -3.43 23.52 3.14
CA SER A 112 -4.47 24.53 3.37
C SER A 112 -5.65 24.34 2.39
N PRO A 113 -6.92 24.47 2.83
CA PRO A 113 -8.09 24.39 1.94
C PRO A 113 -8.07 25.41 0.79
N SER A 114 -7.42 26.54 1.00
CA SER A 114 -7.24 27.61 0.00
C SER A 114 -6.15 27.33 -1.03
N SER A 115 -5.38 26.26 -0.87
CA SER A 115 -4.31 25.88 -1.80
C SER A 115 -4.89 25.14 -3.00
N SER A 116 -4.28 25.29 -4.18
CA SER A 116 -4.54 24.45 -5.36
C SER A 116 -3.95 23.04 -5.25
N ILE A 117 -3.40 22.70 -4.08
CA ILE A 117 -2.73 21.44 -3.79
C ILE A 117 -3.69 20.51 -3.06
N ALA A 118 -3.84 19.29 -3.55
CA ALA A 118 -4.49 18.21 -2.83
C ALA A 118 -3.46 17.24 -2.25
N GLY A 119 -3.81 16.48 -1.23
CA GLY A 119 -2.90 15.48 -0.70
C GLY A 119 -3.43 14.73 0.50
N CYS A 120 -2.62 13.81 1.01
CA CYS A 120 -2.90 13.08 2.25
C CYS A 120 -1.62 12.49 2.83
N VAL A 121 -1.68 12.13 4.11
CA VAL A 121 -0.72 11.19 4.69
C VAL A 121 -0.89 9.84 4.00
N ASP A 122 0.21 9.21 3.62
CA ASP A 122 0.22 7.88 3.04
C ASP A 122 0.16 6.83 4.16
N ILE A 123 -1.01 6.24 4.33
CA ILE A 123 -1.30 5.28 5.39
C ILE A 123 -1.04 3.83 4.98
N ARG A 124 -0.41 3.58 3.82
CA ARG A 124 -0.16 2.21 3.33
C ARG A 124 0.91 1.48 4.13
N ALA A 125 1.76 2.21 4.84
CA ALA A 125 2.60 1.69 5.90
C ALA A 125 2.77 2.76 7.00
N PRO A 126 3.10 2.37 8.24
CA PRO A 126 3.40 3.34 9.30
C PRO A 126 4.58 4.23 8.90
N GLY A 127 4.44 5.55 9.01
CA GLY A 127 5.51 6.50 8.66
C GLY A 127 5.90 6.50 7.18
N PHE A 128 5.00 6.06 6.29
CA PHE A 128 5.38 5.92 4.88
C PHE A 128 5.67 7.25 4.20
N GLY A 129 4.97 8.31 4.60
CA GLY A 129 5.15 9.68 4.13
C GLY A 129 3.81 10.32 3.78
N SER A 130 3.82 11.18 2.76
CA SER A 130 2.66 11.90 2.26
C SER A 130 2.59 11.85 0.74
N ARG A 131 1.37 11.85 0.21
CA ARG A 131 1.04 12.09 -1.19
C ARG A 131 0.66 13.55 -1.38
N ILE A 132 1.22 14.17 -2.43
CA ILE A 132 0.98 15.58 -2.76
C ILE A 132 0.64 15.68 -4.25
N ILE A 133 -0.43 16.40 -4.57
CA ILE A 133 -0.95 16.58 -5.92
C ILE A 133 -0.91 18.07 -6.25
N THR A 134 -0.04 18.46 -7.17
CA THR A 134 0.10 19.86 -7.59
C THR A 134 -0.60 20.12 -8.92
N PRO A 135 -1.06 21.35 -9.20
CA PRO A 135 -1.44 21.76 -10.56
C PRO A 135 -0.22 21.79 -11.47
N GLY A 136 -0.42 21.58 -12.77
CA GLY A 136 0.65 21.75 -13.74
C GLY A 136 1.69 20.62 -13.74
N ALA A 137 2.70 20.80 -14.59
CA ALA A 137 3.90 19.94 -14.70
C ALA A 137 5.12 20.54 -13.98
N GLU A 138 4.92 21.63 -13.24
CA GLU A 138 5.98 22.37 -12.55
C GLU A 138 6.54 21.54 -11.39
N ASP A 139 7.77 21.84 -10.98
CA ASP A 139 8.39 21.18 -9.83
C ASP A 139 7.61 21.52 -8.55
N LEU A 140 7.56 20.56 -7.62
CA LEU A 140 6.89 20.69 -6.32
C LEU A 140 7.23 22.01 -5.61
N ARG A 141 8.49 22.46 -5.70
CA ARG A 141 8.99 23.68 -5.04
C ARG A 141 8.39 24.96 -5.60
N THR A 142 7.80 24.93 -6.80
CA THR A 142 7.06 26.07 -7.36
C THR A 142 5.78 26.35 -6.56
N HIS A 143 5.16 25.29 -6.03
CA HIS A 143 3.92 25.39 -5.25
C HIS A 143 4.17 25.38 -3.74
N LEU A 144 5.24 24.73 -3.28
CA LEU A 144 5.65 24.65 -1.88
C LEU A 144 7.11 25.12 -1.76
N PRO A 145 7.36 26.45 -1.80
CA PRO A 145 8.72 27.00 -1.74
C PRO A 145 9.32 26.95 -0.33
N ASP A 146 8.49 26.79 0.70
CA ASP A 146 8.92 26.72 2.08
C ASP A 146 9.49 25.33 2.41
N GLU A 147 10.81 25.27 2.62
CA GLU A 147 11.52 24.03 2.98
C GLU A 147 11.06 23.43 4.31
N THR A 148 10.37 24.21 5.16
CA THR A 148 9.79 23.68 6.40
C THR A 148 8.58 22.76 6.13
N GLN A 149 7.89 22.95 5.00
CA GLN A 149 6.72 22.16 4.61
C GLN A 149 7.12 20.87 3.89
N VAL A 150 8.13 20.94 3.01
CA VAL A 150 8.72 19.77 2.33
C VAL A 150 10.24 19.87 2.38
N ALA A 151 10.81 19.31 3.45
CA ALA A 151 12.25 19.25 3.63
C ALA A 151 12.89 18.14 2.77
N GLY A 152 14.12 18.36 2.31
CA GLY A 152 14.96 17.35 1.68
C GLY A 152 15.23 17.57 0.19
N SER A 153 15.84 16.56 -0.42
CA SER A 153 16.24 16.56 -1.84
C SER A 153 15.32 15.67 -2.66
N ARG A 154 15.08 16.07 -3.91
CA ARG A 154 14.37 15.25 -4.89
C ARG A 154 15.18 13.99 -5.21
N VAL A 155 14.50 12.84 -5.18
CA VAL A 155 15.05 11.55 -5.60
C VAL A 155 14.27 11.01 -6.80
N ASP A 156 14.79 9.97 -7.44
CA ASP A 156 14.13 9.31 -8.57
C ASP A 156 13.02 8.34 -8.13
N LEU A 157 12.25 7.86 -9.11
CA LEU A 157 11.20 6.85 -8.88
C LEU A 157 11.78 5.50 -8.45
N GLY A 158 13.05 5.21 -8.77
CA GLY A 158 13.75 4.02 -8.32
C GLY A 158 13.88 3.98 -6.79
N SER A 159 14.30 5.09 -6.19
CA SER A 159 14.40 5.25 -4.73
C SER A 159 13.05 5.09 -4.05
N TYR A 160 11.99 5.66 -4.63
CA TYR A 160 10.62 5.46 -4.15
C TYR A 160 10.17 3.99 -4.24
N THR A 161 10.51 3.30 -5.33
CA THR A 161 10.19 1.88 -5.54
C THR A 161 10.89 1.00 -4.50
N VAL A 162 12.18 1.24 -4.25
CA VAL A 162 12.93 0.56 -3.19
C VAL A 162 12.26 0.78 -1.83
N ARG A 163 11.90 2.03 -1.49
CA ARG A 163 11.19 2.35 -0.23
C ARG A 163 9.88 1.57 -0.09
N ARG A 164 9.04 1.51 -1.14
CA ARG A 164 7.79 0.73 -1.14
C ARG A 164 8.06 -0.75 -0.85
N ILE A 165 9.02 -1.34 -1.57
CA ILE A 165 9.38 -2.76 -1.41
C ILE A 165 9.86 -3.03 0.01
N LEU A 166 10.73 -2.18 0.58
CA LEU A 166 11.22 -2.35 1.94
C LEU A 166 10.11 -2.32 3.00
N HIS A 167 9.04 -1.55 2.76
CA HIS A 167 7.86 -1.49 3.63
C HIS A 167 6.80 -2.54 3.30
N GLY A 168 6.97 -3.38 2.27
CA GLY A 168 5.96 -4.35 1.86
C GLY A 168 4.72 -3.72 1.19
N VAL A 169 4.85 -2.52 0.63
CA VAL A 169 3.75 -1.77 0.01
C VAL A 169 3.66 -2.09 -1.48
N ALA A 170 2.62 -2.82 -1.87
CA ALA A 170 2.29 -3.05 -3.27
C ALA A 170 1.57 -1.82 -3.89
N GLU A 171 1.89 -1.51 -5.14
CA GLU A 171 1.30 -0.40 -5.91
C GLU A 171 1.19 -0.76 -7.40
N GLY A 172 0.05 -0.46 -8.01
CA GLY A 172 -0.17 -0.62 -9.45
C GLY A 172 -0.31 -2.08 -9.94
N GLN A 173 -0.55 -2.24 -11.25
CA GLN A 173 -1.00 -3.52 -11.82
C GLN A 173 0.10 -4.55 -12.03
N MET A 174 1.37 -4.16 -11.88
CA MET A 174 2.51 -5.08 -11.88
C MET A 174 2.59 -5.91 -10.60
N GLU A 175 2.13 -5.35 -9.47
CA GLU A 175 2.18 -6.00 -8.17
C GLU A 175 0.78 -6.44 -7.71
N ILE A 176 -0.26 -5.70 -8.11
CA ILE A 176 -1.67 -5.96 -7.79
C ILE A 176 -2.41 -6.38 -9.07
N ILE A 177 -2.33 -7.67 -9.39
CA ILE A 177 -2.83 -8.20 -10.66
C ILE A 177 -4.35 -8.00 -10.81
N ARG A 178 -4.73 -7.22 -11.83
CA ARG A 178 -6.11 -6.90 -12.17
C ARG A 178 -6.98 -8.14 -12.34
N GLU A 179 -8.19 -8.11 -11.78
CA GLU A 179 -9.18 -9.19 -11.78
C GLU A 179 -8.76 -10.52 -11.14
N VAL A 180 -7.52 -10.64 -10.64
CA VAL A 180 -6.98 -11.85 -10.00
C VAL A 180 -6.72 -11.61 -8.52
N ALA A 181 -6.18 -10.44 -8.16
CA ALA A 181 -5.82 -10.12 -6.80
C ALA A 181 -7.04 -10.00 -5.88
N LEU A 182 -6.87 -10.45 -4.63
CA LEU A 182 -7.85 -10.34 -3.56
C LEU A 182 -7.46 -9.19 -2.64
N PRO A 183 -8.38 -8.28 -2.27
CA PRO A 183 -8.03 -7.08 -1.49
C PRO A 183 -7.30 -7.37 -0.17
N LEU A 184 -7.79 -8.37 0.59
CA LEU A 184 -7.18 -8.76 1.86
C LEU A 184 -5.82 -9.45 1.67
N GLU A 185 -5.60 -10.12 0.53
CA GLU A 185 -4.28 -10.68 0.21
C GLU A 185 -3.28 -9.58 -0.17
N CYS A 186 -3.76 -8.43 -0.62
CA CYS A 186 -2.97 -7.22 -0.90
C CYS A 186 -2.86 -6.27 0.30
N ASN A 187 -3.17 -6.74 1.52
CA ASN A 187 -3.11 -5.96 2.76
C ASN A 187 -4.02 -4.72 2.80
N MET A 188 -5.06 -4.65 1.97
CA MET A 188 -5.95 -3.48 1.91
C MET A 188 -6.85 -3.33 3.15
N ASP A 189 -6.94 -4.37 3.97
CA ASP A 189 -7.54 -4.33 5.30
C ASP A 189 -6.66 -3.63 6.33
N MET A 190 -5.34 -3.71 6.17
CA MET A 190 -4.33 -3.06 7.02
C MET A 190 -4.15 -1.59 6.66
N THR A 191 -4.16 -1.29 5.37
CA THR A 191 -3.91 0.06 4.83
C THR A 191 -5.18 0.93 4.76
N ARG A 192 -6.29 0.45 5.34
CA ARG A 192 -7.62 1.08 5.27
C ARG A 192 -8.10 1.38 3.84
N GLY A 193 -7.70 0.57 2.87
CA GLY A 193 -8.25 0.61 1.52
C GLY A 193 -9.71 0.15 1.46
N ILE A 194 -10.17 -0.56 2.50
CA ILE A 194 -11.54 -1.07 2.67
C ILE A 194 -12.12 -0.58 3.99
N ASP A 195 -13.32 -0.01 3.95
CA ASP A 195 -14.13 0.28 5.13
C ASP A 195 -15.19 -0.82 5.29
N PHE A 196 -15.15 -1.54 6.41
CA PHE A 196 -16.10 -2.61 6.72
C PHE A 196 -17.41 -2.10 7.36
N ARG A 197 -17.48 -0.80 7.69
CA ARG A 197 -18.64 -0.16 8.34
C ARG A 197 -19.48 0.67 7.37
N LYS A 198 -19.05 0.83 6.12
CA LYS A 198 -19.77 1.62 5.12
C LYS A 198 -20.92 0.85 4.46
N GLY A 199 -21.78 1.58 3.75
CA GLY A 199 -22.86 1.02 2.94
C GLY A 199 -22.39 0.26 1.70
N CYS A 200 -23.35 -0.28 0.93
CA CYS A 200 -23.05 -1.25 -0.12
C CYS A 200 -22.11 -0.75 -1.24
N TYR A 201 -21.06 -1.54 -1.54
CA TYR A 201 -20.15 -1.33 -2.67
C TYR A 201 -19.98 -2.58 -3.55
N VAL A 202 -19.51 -2.38 -4.79
CA VAL A 202 -19.34 -3.48 -5.77
C VAL A 202 -18.30 -4.47 -5.26
N GLY A 203 -18.61 -5.77 -5.33
CA GLY A 203 -17.69 -6.83 -4.92
C GLY A 203 -17.54 -7.02 -3.42
N GLN A 204 -18.33 -6.33 -2.59
CA GLN A 204 -18.22 -6.40 -1.13
C GLN A 204 -18.45 -7.79 -0.53
N GLU A 205 -19.30 -8.61 -1.15
CA GLU A 205 -19.78 -9.87 -0.57
C GLU A 205 -18.63 -10.80 -0.19
N LEU A 206 -17.69 -10.99 -1.11
CA LEU A 206 -16.53 -11.83 -0.85
C LEU A 206 -15.60 -11.21 0.19
N THR A 207 -15.32 -9.91 0.06
CA THR A 207 -14.43 -9.16 0.95
C THR A 207 -14.94 -9.20 2.40
N ILE A 208 -16.22 -8.92 2.60
CA ILE A 208 -16.89 -8.95 3.91
C ILE A 208 -16.93 -10.37 4.46
N ARG A 209 -17.27 -11.37 3.63
CA ARG A 209 -17.27 -12.78 4.06
C ARG A 209 -15.89 -13.23 4.53
N THR A 210 -14.85 -12.97 3.74
CA THR A 210 -13.47 -13.27 4.15
C THR A 210 -13.09 -12.50 5.41
N HIS A 211 -13.51 -11.24 5.55
CA HIS A 211 -13.29 -10.46 6.75
C HIS A 211 -13.97 -11.04 7.99
N HIS A 212 -15.21 -11.53 7.94
CA HIS A 212 -15.95 -11.99 9.13
C HIS A 212 -15.79 -13.47 9.47
N THR A 213 -15.68 -14.35 8.47
CA THR A 213 -15.63 -15.81 8.70
C THR A 213 -14.33 -16.45 8.24
N GLY A 214 -13.53 -15.76 7.41
CA GLY A 214 -12.31 -16.31 6.81
C GLY A 214 -11.03 -16.03 7.61
N VAL A 215 -9.98 -16.77 7.31
CA VAL A 215 -8.61 -16.45 7.73
C VAL A 215 -7.84 -16.02 6.49
N VAL A 216 -7.17 -14.88 6.54
CA VAL A 216 -6.31 -14.42 5.42
C VAL A 216 -5.01 -15.21 5.47
N ARG A 217 -4.95 -16.30 4.70
CA ARG A 217 -3.79 -17.23 4.69
C ARG A 217 -2.64 -16.79 3.78
N LYS A 218 -2.92 -15.87 2.86
CA LYS A 218 -1.93 -15.33 1.91
C LYS A 218 -1.89 -13.81 2.05
N ARG A 219 -0.69 -13.24 2.08
CA ARG A 219 -0.47 -11.80 2.05
C ARG A 219 0.72 -11.46 1.18
N ILE A 220 0.69 -10.28 0.57
CA ILE A 220 1.89 -9.69 -0.04
C ILE A 220 2.86 -9.36 1.08
N LEU A 221 4.09 -9.86 0.98
CA LEU A 221 5.18 -9.61 1.91
C LEU A 221 6.42 -9.13 1.15
N PRO A 222 7.26 -8.29 1.80
CA PRO A 222 8.58 -8.01 1.30
C PRO A 222 9.46 -9.27 1.36
N VAL A 223 10.31 -9.43 0.36
CA VAL A 223 11.21 -10.57 0.24
C VAL A 223 12.65 -10.13 0.01
N GLN A 224 13.58 -10.89 0.59
CA GLN A 224 15.00 -10.80 0.32
C GLN A 224 15.39 -11.89 -0.69
N LEU A 225 16.04 -11.48 -1.78
CA LEU A 225 16.66 -12.36 -2.76
C LEU A 225 18.14 -12.58 -2.42
N TYR A 226 18.62 -13.80 -2.58
CA TYR A 226 20.01 -14.18 -2.30
C TYR A 226 20.45 -15.40 -3.13
N THR A 227 21.76 -15.65 -3.18
CA THR A 227 22.36 -16.80 -3.86
C THR A 227 22.81 -17.87 -2.87
N ASP A 228 23.10 -19.05 -3.41
CA ASP A 228 23.81 -20.09 -2.67
C ASP A 228 25.17 -19.56 -2.18
N GLY A 229 25.46 -19.78 -0.90
CA GLY A 229 26.72 -19.38 -0.27
C GLY A 229 26.68 -18.11 0.59
N GLN A 230 25.66 -17.24 0.45
CA GLN A 230 25.50 -16.07 1.33
C GLN A 230 24.85 -16.38 2.70
N GLY A 231 24.44 -17.65 2.90
CA GLY A 231 23.64 -18.05 4.05
C GLY A 231 22.22 -17.50 3.99
N ILE A 232 21.31 -18.07 4.79
CA ILE A 232 19.96 -17.52 4.91
C ILE A 232 20.07 -16.15 5.58
N PRO A 233 19.55 -15.06 4.96
CA PRO A 233 19.57 -13.75 5.58
C PRO A 233 18.97 -13.82 6.99
N VAL A 234 19.70 -13.32 7.99
CA VAL A 234 19.18 -13.21 9.36
C VAL A 234 17.90 -12.38 9.30
N SER A 235 16.83 -12.85 9.97
CA SER A 235 15.51 -12.23 9.87
C SER A 235 15.50 -10.86 10.54
N ALA A 236 15.91 -9.82 9.80
CA ALA A 236 15.66 -8.44 10.15
C ALA A 236 14.18 -8.11 9.92
N ASP A 237 13.72 -6.99 10.51
CA ASP A 237 12.33 -6.53 10.38
C ASP A 237 11.98 -6.09 8.95
N THR A 238 13.01 -5.75 8.15
CA THR A 238 12.91 -5.32 6.76
C THR A 238 14.01 -5.98 5.91
N PRO A 239 13.82 -6.13 4.59
CA PRO A 239 14.90 -6.53 3.70
C PRO A 239 16.05 -5.52 3.70
N ALA A 240 17.24 -5.95 3.31
CA ALA A 240 18.41 -5.08 3.16
C ALA A 240 18.69 -4.85 1.67
N TYR A 241 18.35 -3.66 1.18
CA TYR A 241 18.67 -3.28 -0.20
C TYR A 241 20.16 -3.03 -0.36
N ASN A 242 20.77 -3.66 -1.36
CA ASN A 242 22.15 -3.39 -1.74
C ASN A 242 22.24 -3.14 -3.26
N PRO A 243 22.48 -1.89 -3.70
CA PRO A 243 22.55 -1.56 -5.13
C PRO A 243 23.75 -2.22 -5.84
N ALA A 244 24.78 -2.64 -5.11
CA ALA A 244 25.94 -3.33 -5.69
C ALA A 244 25.67 -4.82 -5.97
N VAL A 245 24.57 -5.38 -5.45
CA VAL A 245 24.21 -6.78 -5.64
C VAL A 245 23.31 -6.91 -6.88
N THR A 246 23.83 -7.54 -7.92
CA THR A 246 23.07 -7.88 -9.13
C THR A 246 22.67 -9.35 -9.08
N LEU A 247 21.36 -9.61 -9.02
CA LEU A 247 20.78 -10.96 -9.05
C LEU A 247 19.83 -11.09 -10.24
N PRO A 248 19.68 -12.30 -10.80
CA PRO A 248 18.64 -12.54 -11.79
C PRO A 248 17.26 -12.36 -11.12
N LEU A 249 16.46 -11.44 -11.64
CA LEU A 249 15.10 -11.20 -11.15
C LEU A 249 14.13 -12.19 -11.78
N PRO A 250 13.32 -12.93 -10.99
CA PRO A 250 12.32 -13.82 -11.53
C PRO A 250 11.23 -13.05 -12.31
N PRO A 251 10.64 -13.65 -13.35
CA PRO A 251 9.44 -13.10 -13.98
C PRO A 251 8.28 -12.95 -12.98
N SER A 252 7.45 -11.93 -13.17
CA SER A 252 6.23 -11.75 -12.35
C SER A 252 5.31 -12.97 -12.46
N GLY A 253 4.72 -13.38 -11.34
CA GLY A 253 3.84 -14.54 -11.24
C GLY A 253 4.56 -15.89 -11.07
N SER A 254 5.90 -15.92 -11.08
CA SER A 254 6.70 -17.13 -10.89
C SER A 254 6.41 -17.81 -9.55
N ASN A 255 6.34 -19.14 -9.55
CA ASN A 255 6.01 -19.90 -8.35
C ASN A 255 7.21 -19.97 -7.39
N ILE A 256 6.93 -19.74 -6.11
CA ILE A 256 7.88 -19.96 -5.03
C ILE A 256 7.73 -21.38 -4.51
N SER A 257 8.83 -22.12 -4.44
CA SER A 257 8.88 -23.52 -4.00
C SER A 257 9.88 -23.70 -2.86
N LYS A 258 9.64 -24.70 -2.01
CA LYS A 258 10.58 -25.08 -0.93
C LYS A 258 11.74 -25.87 -1.55
N VAL A 259 12.98 -25.53 -1.22
CA VAL A 259 14.18 -26.14 -1.83
C VAL A 259 14.23 -27.66 -1.62
N SER A 260 13.86 -28.13 -0.42
CA SER A 260 13.88 -29.57 -0.09
C SER A 260 12.70 -30.37 -0.64
N ALA A 261 11.67 -29.73 -1.21
CA ALA A 261 10.48 -30.42 -1.69
C ALA A 261 10.63 -30.86 -3.16
N ARG A 262 10.68 -32.18 -3.41
CA ARG A 262 10.71 -32.74 -4.78
C ARG A 262 9.43 -32.47 -5.57
N ARG A 263 8.27 -32.40 -4.89
CA ARG A 263 6.95 -32.01 -5.40
C ARG A 263 6.16 -31.44 -4.24
N GLY A 264 5.43 -30.34 -4.47
CA GLY A 264 4.66 -29.72 -3.40
C GLY A 264 3.80 -28.56 -3.90
N ARG A 265 2.84 -28.18 -3.06
CA ARG A 265 2.01 -27.00 -3.30
C ARG A 265 2.92 -25.75 -3.27
N SER A 266 2.75 -24.84 -4.23
CA SER A 266 3.50 -23.57 -4.23
C SER A 266 3.35 -22.83 -2.88
N ALA A 267 4.46 -22.33 -2.35
CA ALA A 267 4.52 -21.57 -1.11
C ALA A 267 4.07 -20.11 -1.32
N GLY A 268 4.16 -19.62 -2.56
CA GLY A 268 3.76 -18.28 -2.94
C GLY A 268 4.01 -17.99 -4.42
N LYS A 269 3.82 -16.73 -4.80
CA LYS A 269 4.16 -16.21 -6.13
C LYS A 269 5.00 -14.95 -6.00
N PHE A 270 6.08 -14.87 -6.76
CA PHE A 270 6.85 -13.64 -6.92
C PHE A 270 6.04 -12.63 -7.72
N LEU A 271 6.08 -11.34 -7.33
CA LEU A 271 5.32 -10.27 -7.99
C LEU A 271 6.22 -9.33 -8.77
N GLY A 272 7.37 -8.96 -8.20
CA GLY A 272 8.33 -8.05 -8.79
C GLY A 272 9.42 -7.67 -7.78
N GLY A 273 10.49 -7.04 -8.24
CA GLY A 273 11.60 -6.65 -7.38
C GLY A 273 12.64 -5.76 -8.05
N VAL A 274 13.58 -5.28 -7.25
CA VAL A 274 14.70 -4.43 -7.67
C VAL A 274 15.97 -4.95 -7.00
N GLY A 275 17.00 -5.27 -7.79
CA GLY A 275 18.26 -5.80 -7.26
C GLY A 275 18.05 -7.06 -6.42
N ASN A 276 18.35 -6.97 -5.12
CA ASN A 276 18.24 -8.08 -4.18
C ASN A 276 16.96 -8.09 -3.32
N ILE A 277 15.97 -7.25 -3.61
CA ILE A 277 14.70 -7.18 -2.85
C ILE A 277 13.49 -7.30 -3.78
N GLY A 278 12.33 -7.67 -3.23
CA GLY A 278 11.09 -7.67 -4.00
C GLY A 278 9.83 -7.84 -3.15
N LEU A 279 8.70 -8.06 -3.82
CA LEU A 279 7.42 -8.40 -3.23
C LEU A 279 6.96 -9.78 -3.70
N ALA A 280 6.32 -10.52 -2.81
CA ALA A 280 5.73 -11.81 -3.13
C ALA A 280 4.40 -12.01 -2.42
N LEU A 281 3.47 -12.67 -3.10
CA LEU A 281 2.26 -13.22 -2.48
C LEU A 281 2.63 -14.50 -1.74
N CYS A 282 2.82 -14.41 -0.44
CA CYS A 282 3.30 -15.50 0.41
C CYS A 282 2.16 -16.17 1.15
N ARG A 283 2.23 -17.50 1.31
CA ARG A 283 1.42 -18.21 2.30
C ARG A 283 2.08 -18.12 3.65
N LEU A 284 1.37 -17.51 4.59
CA LEU A 284 1.90 -17.15 5.90
C LEU A 284 2.44 -18.39 6.65
N GLU A 285 1.60 -19.41 6.84
CA GLU A 285 1.97 -20.64 7.59
C GLU A 285 2.98 -21.55 6.85
N MET A 286 3.31 -21.25 5.59
CA MET A 286 4.33 -22.01 4.83
C MET A 286 5.67 -21.28 4.80
N MET A 287 5.67 -19.97 4.58
CA MET A 287 6.88 -19.17 4.37
C MET A 287 7.35 -18.42 5.61
N THR A 288 6.55 -18.40 6.68
CA THR A 288 6.79 -17.57 7.87
C THR A 288 6.41 -18.33 9.14
N ASP A 289 6.84 -17.80 10.27
CA ASP A 289 6.52 -18.29 11.60
C ASP A 289 5.11 -17.90 12.09
N ILE A 290 4.34 -17.15 11.29
CA ILE A 290 2.95 -16.79 11.61
C ILE A 290 2.08 -18.05 11.63
N SER A 291 1.41 -18.28 12.76
CA SER A 291 0.38 -19.30 12.95
C SER A 291 -1.00 -18.65 12.96
N LEU A 292 -1.92 -19.10 12.11
CA LEU A 292 -3.26 -18.54 11.99
C LEU A 292 -4.33 -19.48 12.54
N THR A 293 -4.15 -20.79 12.41
CA THR A 293 -5.18 -21.79 12.80
C THR A 293 -4.95 -22.49 14.14
N GLY A 294 -3.96 -22.07 14.94
CA GLY A 294 -3.66 -22.69 16.24
C GLY A 294 -2.98 -24.06 16.14
N GLU A 295 -3.24 -24.79 15.05
CA GLU A 295 -2.35 -25.82 14.52
C GLU A 295 -1.04 -25.13 14.09
N GLY A 296 0.08 -25.44 14.77
CA GLY A 296 1.36 -24.74 14.59
C GLY A 296 1.84 -24.63 13.13
N THR A 297 2.73 -23.67 12.87
CA THR A 297 3.30 -23.44 11.53
C THR A 297 4.16 -24.62 11.07
N GLN A 298 4.12 -24.94 9.76
CA GLN A 298 5.01 -25.94 9.15
C GLN A 298 6.40 -25.35 8.81
N TYR A 299 6.58 -24.05 9.06
CA TYR A 299 7.81 -23.33 8.84
C TYR A 299 8.86 -23.68 9.90
N THR A 300 10.12 -23.78 9.47
CA THR A 300 11.28 -23.75 10.36
C THR A 300 12.28 -22.71 9.84
N PRO A 301 13.05 -22.03 10.71
CA PRO A 301 13.96 -20.95 10.30
C PRO A 301 15.02 -21.35 9.25
N GLU A 302 15.35 -22.64 9.18
CA GLU A 302 16.33 -23.22 8.26
C GLU A 302 15.69 -23.57 6.90
N GLN A 303 14.38 -23.41 6.74
CA GLN A 303 13.71 -23.68 5.48
C GLN A 303 14.04 -22.64 4.44
N GLU A 304 14.60 -23.12 3.33
CA GLU A 304 14.89 -22.30 2.17
C GLU A 304 13.78 -22.40 1.12
N PHE A 305 13.54 -21.28 0.45
CA PHE A 305 12.65 -21.18 -0.68
C PHE A 305 13.41 -20.68 -1.90
N LYS A 306 12.96 -21.08 -3.07
CA LYS A 306 13.52 -20.66 -4.35
C LYS A 306 12.46 -20.39 -5.38
N VAL A 307 12.84 -19.56 -6.35
CA VAL A 307 12.10 -19.32 -7.58
C VAL A 307 12.97 -19.78 -8.73
N SER A 308 12.42 -20.63 -9.59
CA SER A 308 13.08 -21.13 -10.79
C SER A 308 12.17 -20.85 -11.98
N TRP A 309 12.72 -20.35 -13.08
CA TRP A 309 11.98 -20.08 -14.31
C TRP A 309 12.75 -20.58 -15.52
N ALA A 310 12.00 -21.03 -16.52
CA ALA A 310 12.56 -21.37 -17.82
C ALA A 310 12.75 -20.09 -18.64
N GLY A 311 13.79 -20.07 -19.48
CA GLY A 311 13.95 -18.99 -20.44
C GLY A 311 12.85 -19.05 -21.49
N ALA A 312 12.41 -17.89 -21.97
CA ALA A 312 11.45 -17.82 -23.07
C ALA A 312 12.14 -18.15 -24.41
N GLU A 313 11.54 -19.03 -25.23
CA GLU A 313 11.96 -19.18 -26.62
C GLU A 313 11.71 -17.86 -27.36
N ALA A 314 12.71 -17.42 -28.12
CA ALA A 314 12.85 -16.06 -28.68
C ALA A 314 11.58 -15.54 -29.37
N GLY A 315 10.87 -14.64 -28.69
CA GLY A 315 9.95 -13.66 -29.27
C GLY A 315 10.58 -12.26 -29.28
N PRO A 316 10.09 -11.31 -30.10
CA PRO A 316 10.84 -10.12 -30.51
C PRO A 316 11.01 -9.02 -29.45
N SER A 317 10.73 -9.24 -28.16
CA SER A 317 10.83 -8.14 -27.18
C SER A 317 11.14 -8.50 -25.72
N ASP A 318 11.72 -9.67 -25.39
CA ASP A 318 12.53 -9.89 -24.16
C ASP A 318 12.82 -11.39 -23.99
N SER A 319 13.98 -11.84 -24.48
CA SER A 319 14.48 -13.19 -24.18
C SER A 319 15.06 -13.22 -22.77
N GLN A 320 14.24 -13.53 -21.78
CA GLN A 320 14.72 -13.72 -20.40
C GLN A 320 15.45 -15.07 -20.31
N GLU A 321 16.70 -15.05 -19.82
CA GLU A 321 17.47 -16.27 -19.61
C GLU A 321 16.87 -17.12 -18.47
N PRO A 322 16.97 -18.47 -18.56
CA PRO A 322 16.58 -19.34 -17.45
C PRO A 322 17.39 -18.99 -16.20
N GLY A 323 16.75 -19.02 -15.04
CA GLY A 323 17.40 -18.63 -13.81
C GLY A 323 16.78 -19.27 -12.59
N GLU A 324 17.55 -19.21 -11.50
CA GLU A 324 17.13 -19.62 -10.18
C GLU A 324 17.68 -18.62 -9.16
N VAL A 325 16.86 -18.27 -8.17
CA VAL A 325 17.26 -17.42 -7.06
C VAL A 325 16.60 -17.90 -5.77
N LYS A 326 17.32 -17.82 -4.65
CA LYS A 326 16.73 -18.08 -3.34
C LYS A 326 16.01 -16.84 -2.84
N ILE A 327 14.96 -17.09 -2.07
CA ILE A 327 14.03 -16.07 -1.62
C ILE A 327 13.67 -16.32 -0.16
N LYS A 328 13.62 -15.25 0.64
CA LYS A 328 13.16 -15.29 2.03
C LYS A 328 12.08 -14.24 2.22
N ALA A 329 10.91 -14.67 2.70
CA ALA A 329 9.86 -13.74 3.11
C ALA A 329 10.20 -13.11 4.45
N ILE A 330 9.96 -11.81 4.55
CA ILE A 330 10.12 -11.03 5.77
C ILE A 330 8.74 -10.54 6.17
N VAL A 331 8.40 -10.70 7.44
CA VAL A 331 7.15 -10.18 8.01
C VAL A 331 7.50 -8.96 8.84
N PRO A 332 7.23 -7.74 8.34
CA PRO A 332 7.45 -6.53 9.13
C PRO A 332 6.72 -6.57 10.47
N SER A 333 7.31 -5.99 11.50
CA SER A 333 6.78 -5.92 12.87
C SER A 333 5.33 -5.43 12.90
N TRP A 334 5.03 -4.34 12.21
CA TRP A 334 3.68 -3.79 12.10
C TRP A 334 2.69 -4.75 11.42
N THR A 335 3.17 -5.57 10.47
CA THR A 335 2.34 -6.60 9.83
C THR A 335 2.05 -7.74 10.80
N ARG A 336 3.07 -8.17 11.54
CA ARG A 336 2.93 -9.19 12.59
C ARG A 336 1.97 -8.74 13.68
N GLU A 337 2.14 -7.53 14.20
CA GLU A 337 1.27 -6.93 15.22
C GLU A 337 -0.18 -6.90 14.78
N PHE A 338 -0.47 -6.44 13.55
CA PHE A 338 -1.82 -6.45 13.00
C PHE A 338 -2.41 -7.86 12.91
N ILE A 339 -1.66 -8.83 12.42
CA ILE A 339 -2.14 -10.22 12.31
C ILE A 339 -2.41 -10.79 13.71
N SER A 340 -1.47 -10.64 14.64
CA SER A 340 -1.57 -11.13 16.02
C SER A 340 -2.67 -10.45 16.83
N SER A 341 -3.00 -9.19 16.54
CA SER A 341 -4.12 -8.50 17.19
C SER A 341 -5.49 -9.01 16.72
N GLY A 342 -5.56 -9.91 15.75
CA GLY A 342 -6.80 -10.41 15.14
C GLY A 342 -7.22 -9.66 13.88
N GLY A 343 -6.29 -8.91 13.27
CA GLY A 343 -6.52 -8.12 12.06
C GLY A 343 -7.57 -7.04 12.20
N ALA A 344 -8.22 -6.70 11.07
CA ALA A 344 -9.25 -5.66 11.01
C ALA A 344 -10.49 -5.95 11.90
N ARG A 345 -10.71 -7.22 12.30
CA ARG A 345 -11.81 -7.61 13.20
C ARG A 345 -11.71 -6.90 14.55
N ASN A 346 -10.55 -7.02 15.19
CA ASN A 346 -10.32 -6.55 16.56
C ASN A 346 -9.73 -5.13 16.60
N ALA A 347 -9.02 -4.69 15.55
CA ALA A 347 -8.56 -3.31 15.43
C ALA A 347 -9.73 -2.31 15.51
N SER A 348 -10.91 -2.70 15.01
CA SER A 348 -12.12 -1.88 15.05
C SER A 348 -12.69 -1.69 16.47
N GLN A 349 -12.44 -2.63 17.39
CA GLN A 349 -12.84 -2.55 18.81
C GLN A 349 -11.80 -1.79 19.65
N ARG A 350 -10.51 -1.95 19.34
CA ARG A 350 -9.41 -1.27 20.06
C ARG A 350 -9.20 0.18 19.66
N GLY A 351 -9.47 0.55 18.41
CA GLY A 351 -9.27 1.93 17.93
C GLY A 351 -10.03 3.00 18.73
N GLY A 352 -11.15 2.63 19.36
CA GLY A 352 -11.84 3.52 20.31
C GLY A 352 -11.10 3.72 21.64
N GLN A 353 -10.43 2.68 22.17
CA GLN A 353 -9.70 2.75 23.44
C GLN A 353 -8.29 3.34 23.29
N GLU A 354 -7.61 3.03 22.18
CA GLU A 354 -6.29 3.58 21.86
C GLU A 354 -6.36 5.04 21.41
N GLY A 355 -7.42 5.44 20.69
CA GLY A 355 -7.67 6.84 20.37
C GLY A 355 -7.92 7.69 21.62
N HIS A 356 -8.58 7.14 22.65
CA HIS A 356 -8.70 7.82 23.94
C HIS A 356 -7.35 7.95 24.65
N ARG A 357 -6.57 6.87 24.76
CA ARG A 357 -5.23 6.94 25.39
C ARG A 357 -4.25 7.85 24.66
N ALA A 358 -4.29 7.88 23.33
CA ALA A 358 -3.42 8.74 22.53
C ALA A 358 -3.82 10.22 22.62
N ARG A 359 -5.11 10.52 22.80
CA ARG A 359 -5.58 11.89 23.12
C ARG A 359 -5.07 12.34 24.48
N ASP A 360 -5.21 11.51 25.51
CA ASP A 360 -4.74 11.84 26.87
C ASP A 360 -3.22 12.10 26.92
N LEU A 361 -2.45 11.37 26.11
CA LEU A 361 -0.98 11.51 26.05
C LEU A 361 -0.53 12.75 25.27
N VAL A 362 -1.28 13.15 24.23
CA VAL A 362 -1.00 14.39 23.48
C VAL A 362 -1.35 15.61 24.34
N GLU A 363 -2.48 15.58 25.04
CA GLU A 363 -2.90 16.67 25.96
C GLU A 363 -1.86 16.90 27.06
N GLN A 364 -1.29 15.83 27.64
CA GLN A 364 -0.20 15.92 28.62
C GLN A 364 1.09 16.52 28.04
N LEU A 365 1.44 16.19 26.79
CA LEU A 365 2.65 16.71 26.14
C LEU A 365 2.50 18.19 25.75
N GLU A 366 1.30 18.60 25.34
CA GLU A 366 0.97 20.01 25.05
C GLU A 366 1.01 20.84 26.34
N GLU A 367 0.47 20.34 27.46
CA GLU A 367 0.57 20.97 28.77
C GLU A 367 2.03 21.12 29.25
N GLU A 368 2.87 20.10 29.04
CA GLU A 368 4.30 20.15 29.37
C GLU A 368 5.08 21.16 28.49
N GLU A 369 4.73 21.27 27.21
CA GLU A 369 5.36 22.23 26.29
C GLU A 369 4.95 23.67 26.62
N GLU A 370 3.67 23.90 26.96
CA GLU A 370 3.20 25.21 27.44
C GLU A 370 3.85 25.61 28.77
N ALA A 371 4.04 24.66 29.68
CA ALA A 371 4.75 24.91 30.93
C ALA A 371 6.22 25.30 30.68
N ARG A 372 6.89 24.65 29.71
CA ARG A 372 8.26 24.99 29.30
C ARG A 372 8.41 26.34 28.61
N ARG A 373 7.35 26.87 27.98
CA ARG A 373 7.37 28.22 27.37
C ARG A 373 7.11 29.36 28.35
N LYS A 374 6.63 29.05 29.56
CA LYS A 374 6.31 30.03 30.62
C LYS A 374 7.45 30.25 31.63
N TYR A 375 8.52 29.48 31.54
CA TYR A 375 9.80 29.66 32.26
C TYR A 375 10.88 30.02 31.26
#